data_AF-A3F4K1-F1
#
_entry.id   AF-A3F4K1-F1
#
_cell.length_a   1.000
_cell.length_b   1.000
_cell.length_c   1.000
_cell.angle_alpha   90.00
_cell.angle_beta   90.00
_cell.angle_gamma   90.00
#
_symmetry.space_group_name_H-M   'P 1'
#
loop_
_entity.id
_entity.type
_entity.pdbx_description
1 polymer ?
#
loop_
_entity_poly.entity_id
_entity_poly.type
_entity_poly.pdbx_seq_one_letter_code
_entity_poly.pdbx_strand_id
1 'polypeptide(L)'
;MNIPCFKFTQIHSVSHQFFPASLTPVRHASQPFRQASHISTRSLKIAAVASTLQGEWIKVEQKGENPLSGRSSHGIAVIGDKLYSFGGEYDTNVGIDNDLHVFDFNTQTWSIAPAKGDFPKKSFGVRMVAVGTKLYVYGGRNQTEGNNDFYSYDTGTNEWKRLTQLNQQHGPEGSVLT
;
A
#
# COMPACT_ATOMS: atom_id res chain seq x y z
N MET A 1 -3.19 -23.96 2.05
CA MET A 1 -1.96 -23.30 1.55
C MET A 1 -1.64 -22.13 2.48
N ASN A 2 -0.48 -22.14 3.13
CA ASN A 2 -0.04 -21.04 4.00
C ASN A 2 0.57 -19.93 3.15
N ILE A 3 -0.02 -18.74 3.19
CA ILE A 3 0.58 -17.53 2.61
C ILE A 3 1.44 -16.91 3.73
N PRO A 4 2.78 -16.92 3.63
CA PRO A 4 3.63 -16.24 4.60
C PRO A 4 3.44 -14.72 4.55
N CYS A 5 3.39 -14.10 5.74
CA CYS A 5 3.42 -12.64 5.89
C CYS A 5 4.85 -12.13 5.69
N PHE A 6 5.03 -11.08 4.89
CA PHE A 6 6.32 -10.49 4.59
C PHE A 6 6.38 -9.02 5.01
N LYS A 7 7.51 -8.59 5.58
CA LYS A 7 7.77 -7.21 6.00
C LYS A 7 8.84 -6.61 5.08
N PHE A 8 8.55 -5.46 4.46
CA PHE A 8 9.55 -4.64 3.77
C PHE A 8 10.13 -3.62 4.75
N THR A 9 11.45 -3.58 4.89
CA THR A 9 12.16 -2.56 5.67
C THR A 9 12.56 -1.37 4.78
N GLN A 10 11.93 -0.23 5.07
CA GLN A 10 12.33 1.18 4.89
C GLN A 10 12.97 1.66 3.56
N ILE A 11 12.27 2.61 2.91
CA ILE A 11 12.72 3.38 1.74
C ILE A 11 13.34 4.70 2.25
N HIS A 12 14.62 4.95 1.96
CA HIS A 12 15.19 6.30 2.07
C HIS A 12 14.98 7.04 0.74
N SER A 13 14.24 8.16 0.80
CA SER A 13 14.04 9.08 -0.31
C SER A 13 15.36 9.78 -0.65
N VAL A 14 15.78 9.72 -1.92
CA VAL A 14 16.92 10.50 -2.41
C VAL A 14 16.39 11.77 -3.06
N SER A 15 16.82 12.91 -2.54
CA SER A 15 16.43 14.25 -2.98
C SER A 15 17.09 14.61 -4.31
N HIS A 16 16.30 15.15 -5.25
CA HIS A 16 16.79 15.71 -6.50
C HIS A 16 17.35 17.12 -6.28
N GLN A 17 18.63 17.33 -6.60
CA GLN A 17 19.23 18.67 -6.68
C GLN A 17 19.04 19.25 -8.09
N PHE A 18 18.49 20.47 -8.16
CA PHE A 18 18.39 21.30 -9.37
C PHE A 18 19.67 22.13 -9.56
N PHE A 19 20.13 22.28 -10.81
CA PHE A 19 21.12 23.29 -11.19
C PHE A 19 20.49 24.30 -12.17
N PRO A 20 20.72 25.62 -12.03
CA PRO A 20 20.25 26.61 -12.98
C PRO A 20 21.22 26.82 -14.14
N ALA A 21 20.68 27.04 -15.35
CA ALA A 21 21.44 27.45 -16.53
C ALA A 21 21.63 28.98 -16.53
N SER A 22 22.86 29.46 -16.77
CA SER A 22 23.13 30.87 -17.07
C SER A 22 23.37 31.06 -18.57
N LEU A 23 22.67 32.03 -19.16
CA LEU A 23 22.84 32.46 -20.54
C LEU A 23 23.73 33.72 -20.55
N THR A 24 24.73 33.75 -21.42
CA THR A 24 25.35 35.01 -21.88
C THR A 24 25.44 34.99 -23.42
N PRO A 25 25.24 36.14 -24.10
CA PRO A 25 25.34 36.21 -25.55
C PRO A 25 26.76 36.62 -25.98
N VAL A 26 27.24 36.06 -27.09
CA VAL A 26 28.50 36.47 -27.73
C VAL A 26 28.20 37.03 -29.13
N ARG A 27 28.75 38.22 -29.43
CA ARG A 27 28.67 38.91 -30.73
C ARG A 27 29.67 38.36 -31.75
N HIS A 28 29.31 38.54 -33.01
CA HIS A 28 29.95 38.13 -34.26
C HIS A 28 31.42 38.51 -34.44
N ALA A 29 32.17 37.60 -35.10
CA ALA A 29 33.11 37.95 -36.17
C ALA A 29 33.36 36.73 -37.07
N SER A 30 33.22 36.93 -38.38
CA SER A 30 33.45 35.97 -39.47
C SER A 30 34.92 35.95 -39.91
N GLN A 31 35.52 34.77 -40.15
CA GLN A 31 36.58 34.51 -41.16
C GLN A 31 36.99 32.99 -41.22
N PRO A 32 37.74 32.53 -42.25
CA PRO A 32 37.32 31.41 -43.09
C PRO A 32 37.88 30.03 -42.72
N PHE A 33 37.20 29.04 -43.29
CA PHE A 33 37.39 27.59 -43.27
C PHE A 33 38.85 27.16 -43.49
N ARG A 34 39.43 26.46 -42.50
CA ARG A 34 40.63 25.62 -42.66
C ARG A 34 40.35 24.18 -42.24
N GLN A 35 40.99 23.30 -42.98
CA GLN A 35 40.79 21.86 -43.14
C GLN A 35 40.80 21.07 -41.82
N ALA A 36 39.85 20.13 -41.68
CA ALA A 36 39.65 19.34 -40.48
C ALA A 36 40.80 18.35 -40.23
N SER A 37 41.53 18.52 -39.12
CA SER A 37 42.37 17.47 -38.54
C SER A 37 41.54 16.64 -37.55
N HIS A 38 41.57 15.31 -37.71
CA HIS A 38 40.86 14.33 -36.88
C HIS A 38 40.90 14.63 -35.37
N ILE A 39 39.75 14.96 -34.78
CA ILE A 39 39.56 14.96 -33.33
C ILE A 39 39.13 13.55 -32.93
N SER A 40 40.03 12.79 -32.32
CA SER A 40 39.71 11.49 -31.71
C SER A 40 38.91 11.73 -30.43
N THR A 41 37.59 11.75 -30.50
CA THR A 41 36.72 11.79 -29.33
C THR A 41 36.81 10.45 -28.59
N ARG A 42 37.53 10.42 -27.46
CA ARG A 42 37.38 9.33 -26.48
C ARG A 42 36.05 9.53 -25.76
N SER A 43 35.04 8.75 -26.12
CA SER A 43 33.79 8.71 -25.39
C SER A 43 34.02 8.22 -23.96
N LEU A 44 33.80 9.08 -22.97
CA LEU A 44 33.70 8.67 -21.58
C LEU A 44 32.42 7.82 -21.41
N LYS A 45 32.59 6.52 -21.22
CA LYS A 45 31.50 5.64 -20.80
C LYS A 45 31.25 5.88 -19.32
N ILE A 46 30.29 6.75 -19.01
CA ILE A 46 29.72 6.83 -17.67
C ILE A 46 28.86 5.59 -17.50
N ALA A 47 29.40 4.55 -16.87
CA ALA A 47 28.61 3.39 -16.49
C ALA A 47 27.68 3.83 -15.36
N ALA A 48 26.38 3.92 -15.65
CA ALA A 48 25.37 3.99 -14.60
C ALA A 48 25.48 2.70 -13.78
N VAL A 49 25.93 2.80 -12.53
CA VAL A 49 25.89 1.67 -11.60
C VAL A 49 24.43 1.53 -11.18
N ALA A 50 23.67 0.71 -11.90
CA ALA A 50 22.36 0.29 -11.45
C ALA A 50 22.58 -0.55 -10.19
N SER A 51 22.24 0.00 -9.02
CA SER A 51 22.26 -0.76 -7.78
C SER A 51 21.15 -1.81 -7.84
N THR A 52 21.51 -3.08 -7.95
CA THR A 52 20.54 -4.18 -7.86
C THR A 52 20.03 -4.26 -6.42
N LEU A 53 18.71 -4.26 -6.24
CA LEU A 53 18.10 -4.50 -4.94
C LEU A 53 18.44 -5.92 -4.48
N GLN A 54 19.03 -6.03 -3.29
CA GLN A 54 19.33 -7.30 -2.63
C GLN A 54 18.41 -7.46 -1.41
N GLY A 55 17.99 -8.69 -1.13
CA GLY A 55 17.14 -9.00 0.01
C GLY A 55 17.00 -10.50 0.22
N GLU A 56 16.48 -10.87 1.38
CA GLU A 56 16.24 -12.25 1.79
C GLU A 56 14.76 -12.45 2.12
N TRP A 57 14.20 -13.57 1.68
CA TRP A 57 12.88 -14.00 2.12
C TRP A 57 12.98 -14.66 3.48
N ILE A 58 12.32 -14.07 4.48
CA ILE A 58 12.29 -14.60 5.84
C ILE A 58 10.88 -15.09 6.14
N LYS A 59 10.77 -16.33 6.61
CA LYS A 59 9.54 -16.85 7.20
C LYS A 59 9.42 -16.32 8.62
N VAL A 60 8.44 -15.44 8.85
CA VAL A 60 8.13 -14.94 10.20
C VAL A 60 7.56 -16.09 11.04
N GLU A 61 8.17 -16.35 12.19
CA GLU A 61 7.69 -17.33 13.16
C GLU A 61 6.37 -16.86 13.77
N GLN A 62 5.45 -17.80 14.01
CA GLN A 62 4.15 -17.54 14.61
C GLN A 62 3.99 -18.50 15.79
N LYS A 63 4.02 -17.94 17.00
CA LYS A 63 3.96 -18.63 18.29
C LYS A 63 2.53 -18.65 18.84
N GLY A 64 2.30 -19.55 19.78
CA GLY A 64 1.01 -19.73 20.46
C GLY A 64 0.19 -20.91 19.91
N GLU A 65 -0.87 -21.27 20.62
CA GLU A 65 -1.67 -22.47 20.32
C GLU A 65 -2.60 -22.30 19.12
N ASN A 66 -2.96 -21.06 18.77
CA ASN A 66 -3.93 -20.75 17.73
C ASN A 66 -3.35 -19.76 16.70
N PRO A 67 -2.52 -20.22 15.75
CA PRO A 67 -2.13 -19.39 14.61
C PRO A 67 -3.36 -19.01 13.78
N LEU A 68 -3.29 -17.84 13.14
CA LEU A 68 -4.37 -17.39 12.26
C LEU A 68 -4.64 -18.44 11.16
N SER A 69 -5.92 -18.76 10.94
CA SER A 69 -6.32 -19.67 9.88
C SER A 69 -5.88 -19.14 8.50
N GLY A 70 -5.46 -20.07 7.63
CA GLY A 70 -5.12 -19.73 6.25
C GLY A 70 -6.27 -19.00 5.57
N ARG A 71 -5.98 -17.86 4.94
CA ARG A 71 -7.00 -17.01 4.31
C ARG A 71 -6.44 -16.29 3.09
N SER A 72 -7.27 -16.10 2.07
CA SER A 72 -7.01 -15.26 0.90
C SER A 72 -7.99 -14.07 0.89
N SER A 73 -7.85 -13.17 -0.08
CA SER A 73 -8.80 -12.05 -0.28
C SER A 73 -9.03 -11.17 0.97
N HIS A 74 -8.04 -11.09 1.87
CA HIS A 74 -8.10 -10.31 3.11
C HIS A 74 -7.32 -9.00 2.98
N GLY A 75 -7.55 -8.07 3.92
CA GLY A 75 -6.77 -6.83 4.04
C GLY A 75 -5.77 -6.96 5.18
N ILE A 76 -4.54 -6.46 4.97
CA ILE A 76 -3.54 -6.31 6.04
C ILE A 76 -2.99 -4.89 6.08
N ALA A 77 -2.62 -4.42 7.27
CA ALA A 77 -1.90 -3.18 7.47
C ALA A 77 -1.07 -3.24 8.77
N VAL A 78 -0.04 -2.41 8.88
CA VAL A 78 0.86 -2.37 10.04
C VAL A 78 0.76 -1.01 10.73
N ILE A 79 0.61 -1.02 12.05
CA ILE A 79 0.74 0.16 12.93
C ILE A 79 1.72 -0.20 14.05
N GLY A 80 2.86 0.48 14.11
CA GLY A 80 3.95 0.15 15.03
C GLY A 80 4.47 -1.27 14.82
N ASP A 81 4.61 -2.03 15.91
CA ASP A 81 5.04 -3.43 15.90
C ASP A 81 3.87 -4.43 15.81
N LYS A 82 2.71 -3.98 15.32
CA LYS A 82 1.53 -4.83 15.16
C LYS A 82 1.06 -4.85 13.72
N LEU A 83 0.88 -6.05 13.19
CA LEU A 83 0.19 -6.31 11.92
C LEU A 83 -1.26 -6.65 12.21
N TYR A 84 -2.15 -6.01 11.47
CA TYR A 84 -3.59 -6.19 11.55
C TYR A 84 -4.05 -6.92 10.29
N SER A 85 -4.96 -7.88 10.45
CA SER A 85 -5.57 -8.64 9.36
C SER A 85 -7.08 -8.71 9.54
N PHE A 86 -7.83 -8.44 8.48
CA PHE A 86 -9.29 -8.41 8.52
C PHE A 86 -9.92 -9.13 7.32
N GLY A 87 -10.97 -9.89 7.61
CA GLY A 87 -11.80 -10.59 6.62
C GLY A 87 -11.05 -11.70 5.88
N GLY A 88 -11.56 -12.01 4.69
CA GLY A 88 -10.98 -13.02 3.80
C GLY A 88 -11.82 -14.29 3.69
N GLU A 89 -11.37 -15.17 2.80
CA GLU A 89 -12.03 -16.44 2.48
C GLU A 89 -11.02 -17.59 2.53
N TYR A 90 -11.52 -18.78 2.88
CA TYR A 90 -10.78 -20.03 2.76
C TYR A 90 -11.39 -20.87 1.63
N ASP A 91 -12.70 -21.11 1.73
CA ASP A 91 -13.50 -21.65 0.65
C ASP A 91 -13.97 -20.53 -0.27
N THR A 92 -14.02 -20.82 -1.57
CA THR A 92 -14.37 -19.85 -2.62
C THR A 92 -15.72 -19.19 -2.33
N ASN A 93 -15.74 -17.86 -2.29
CA ASN A 93 -16.90 -17.02 -2.01
C ASN A 93 -17.48 -17.16 -0.59
N VAL A 94 -16.74 -17.73 0.36
CA VAL A 94 -17.21 -17.92 1.74
C VAL A 94 -16.32 -17.14 2.71
N GLY A 95 -16.86 -16.04 3.24
CA GLY A 95 -16.19 -15.27 4.28
C GLY A 95 -15.98 -16.09 5.55
N ILE A 96 -14.78 -15.99 6.12
CA ILE A 96 -14.34 -16.75 7.31
C ILE A 96 -14.93 -16.15 8.59
N ASP A 97 -14.57 -14.90 8.89
CA ASP A 97 -14.91 -14.18 10.12
C ASP A 97 -15.01 -12.66 9.87
N ASN A 98 -15.36 -11.92 10.92
CA ASN A 98 -15.34 -10.47 10.95
C ASN A 98 -14.47 -9.93 12.10
N ASP A 99 -13.51 -10.72 12.54
CA ASP A 99 -12.58 -10.36 13.60
C ASP A 99 -11.42 -9.53 13.03
N LEU A 100 -10.91 -8.61 13.84
CA LEU A 100 -9.65 -7.92 13.57
C LEU A 100 -8.52 -8.67 14.26
N HIS A 101 -7.81 -9.48 13.49
CA HIS A 101 -6.68 -10.27 13.98
C HIS A 101 -5.44 -9.38 14.08
N VAL A 102 -4.72 -9.49 15.19
CA VAL A 102 -3.53 -8.70 15.50
C VAL A 102 -2.36 -9.62 15.77
N PHE A 103 -1.36 -9.53 14.91
CA PHE A 103 -0.06 -10.15 15.11
C PHE A 103 0.91 -9.14 15.72
N ASP A 104 1.46 -9.47 16.88
CA ASP A 104 2.51 -8.68 17.51
C ASP A 104 3.88 -9.19 17.06
N PHE A 105 4.69 -8.36 16.42
CA PHE A 105 6.01 -8.76 15.92
C PHE A 105 7.02 -9.05 17.05
N ASN A 106 6.83 -8.50 18.24
CA ASN A 106 7.74 -8.68 19.38
C ASN A 106 7.49 -10.03 20.06
N THR A 107 6.23 -10.38 20.30
CA THR A 107 5.86 -11.67 20.90
C THR A 107 5.71 -12.78 19.87
N GLN A 108 5.53 -12.41 18.60
CA GLN A 108 5.22 -13.30 17.48
C GLN A 108 3.92 -14.08 17.70
N THR A 109 2.94 -13.50 18.40
CA THR A 109 1.67 -14.16 18.71
C THR A 109 0.49 -13.42 18.08
N TRP A 110 -0.56 -14.17 17.78
CA TRP A 110 -1.85 -13.64 17.34
C TRP A 110 -2.79 -13.37 18.51
N SER A 111 -3.63 -12.36 18.36
CA SER A 111 -4.73 -12.01 19.26
C SER A 111 -5.88 -11.40 18.46
N ILE A 112 -7.04 -11.23 19.06
CA ILE A 112 -8.19 -10.56 18.46
C ILE A 112 -8.37 -9.20 19.14
N ALA A 113 -8.44 -8.15 18.32
CA ALA A 113 -8.72 -6.81 18.82
C ALA A 113 -10.20 -6.66 19.21
N PRO A 114 -10.54 -5.84 20.23
CA PRO A 114 -11.91 -5.64 20.65
C PRO A 114 -12.83 -5.14 19.52
N ALA A 115 -13.97 -5.79 19.34
CA ALA A 115 -15.01 -5.40 18.38
C ALA A 115 -16.04 -4.47 19.02
N LYS A 116 -15.63 -3.25 19.36
CA LYS A 116 -16.52 -2.20 19.90
C LYS A 116 -16.97 -1.25 18.79
N GLY A 117 -18.15 -0.64 18.94
CA GLY A 117 -18.68 0.33 17.98
C GLY A 117 -19.28 -0.31 16.73
N ASP A 118 -19.18 0.39 15.59
CA ASP A 118 -19.78 -0.03 14.32
C ASP A 118 -18.85 -0.95 13.54
N PHE A 119 -18.64 -2.18 14.02
CA PHE A 119 -17.71 -3.11 13.38
C PHE A 119 -18.31 -3.71 12.09
N PRO A 120 -17.47 -4.00 11.06
CA PRO A 120 -17.97 -4.49 9.79
C PRO A 120 -18.54 -5.91 9.89
N LYS A 121 -19.45 -6.24 8.97
CA LYS A 121 -19.90 -7.61 8.77
C LYS A 121 -18.79 -8.48 8.17
N LYS A 122 -18.96 -9.79 8.33
CA LYS A 122 -18.12 -10.82 7.70
C LYS A 122 -18.06 -10.61 6.19
N SER A 123 -16.85 -10.43 5.67
CA SER A 123 -16.62 -10.11 4.26
C SER A 123 -15.25 -10.60 3.77
N PHE A 124 -15.15 -10.79 2.46
CA PHE A 124 -13.93 -11.14 1.75
C PHE A 124 -13.77 -10.23 0.52
N GLY A 125 -12.57 -10.16 -0.03
CA GLY A 125 -12.20 -9.21 -1.08
C GLY A 125 -12.00 -7.78 -0.57
N VAL A 126 -11.84 -7.61 0.74
CA VAL A 126 -11.62 -6.30 1.38
C VAL A 126 -10.21 -5.77 1.13
N ARG A 127 -10.02 -4.46 1.34
CA ARG A 127 -8.70 -3.82 1.43
C ARG A 127 -8.60 -3.04 2.73
N MET A 128 -7.38 -2.99 3.28
CA MET A 128 -7.09 -2.28 4.52
C MET A 128 -5.82 -1.44 4.38
N VAL A 129 -5.83 -0.24 4.95
CA VAL A 129 -4.67 0.67 5.02
C VAL A 129 -4.55 1.28 6.41
N ALA A 130 -3.35 1.70 6.80
CA ALA A 130 -3.08 2.40 8.05
C ALA A 130 -2.74 3.87 7.79
N VAL A 131 -3.32 4.78 8.60
CA VAL A 131 -2.96 6.21 8.64
C VAL A 131 -2.92 6.66 10.10
N GLY A 132 -1.74 7.02 10.59
CA GLY A 132 -1.53 7.33 12.00
C GLY A 132 -1.85 6.13 12.90
N THR A 133 -2.73 6.30 13.86
CA THR A 133 -3.22 5.24 14.78
C THR A 133 -4.52 4.59 14.33
N LYS A 134 -4.95 4.84 13.08
CA LYS A 134 -6.21 4.33 12.55
C LYS A 134 -5.98 3.39 11.38
N LEU A 135 -6.75 2.30 11.37
CA LEU A 135 -6.92 1.43 10.22
C LEU A 135 -8.17 1.87 9.46
N TYR A 136 -8.16 1.71 8.15
CA TYR A 136 -9.29 1.97 7.28
C TYR A 136 -9.55 0.75 6.43
N VAL A 137 -10.78 0.24 6.47
CA VAL A 137 -11.24 -0.94 5.73
C VAL A 137 -12.32 -0.53 4.75
N TYR A 138 -12.16 -0.92 3.49
CA TYR A 138 -13.10 -0.60 2.44
C TYR A 138 -13.44 -1.82 1.58
N GLY A 139 -14.69 -1.85 1.12
CA GLY A 139 -15.15 -2.74 0.07
C GLY A 139 -15.43 -4.15 0.55
N GLY A 140 -15.15 -5.11 -0.34
CA GLY A 140 -15.41 -6.52 -0.12
C GLY A 140 -16.87 -6.91 -0.41
N ARG A 141 -17.19 -8.17 -0.15
CA ARG A 141 -18.53 -8.72 -0.30
C ARG A 141 -18.73 -9.90 0.64
N ASN A 142 -19.98 -10.28 0.84
CA ASN A 142 -20.34 -11.55 1.44
C ASN A 142 -20.94 -12.47 0.35
N GLN A 143 -21.56 -13.59 0.74
CA GLN A 143 -22.17 -14.53 -0.21
C GLN A 143 -23.38 -13.93 -0.96
N THR A 144 -24.05 -12.94 -0.38
CA THR A 144 -25.35 -12.43 -0.85
C THR A 144 -25.27 -11.02 -1.45
N GLU A 145 -24.35 -10.18 -1.00
CA GLU A 145 -24.27 -8.76 -1.33
C GLU A 145 -22.83 -8.25 -1.38
N GLY A 146 -22.60 -7.27 -2.27
CA GLY A 146 -21.40 -6.45 -2.27
C GLY A 146 -21.44 -5.44 -1.13
N ASN A 147 -20.30 -5.20 -0.49
CA ASN A 147 -20.16 -4.20 0.56
C ASN A 147 -19.39 -2.99 0.03
N ASN A 148 -20.05 -1.82 0.01
CA ASN A 148 -19.43 -0.54 -0.35
C ASN A 148 -19.22 0.36 0.88
N ASP A 149 -19.38 -0.18 2.08
CA ASP A 149 -19.17 0.57 3.31
C ASP A 149 -17.68 0.82 3.57
N PHE A 150 -17.43 1.95 4.21
CA PHE A 150 -16.11 2.36 4.64
C PHE A 150 -16.06 2.42 6.16
N TYR A 151 -15.08 1.74 6.75
CA TYR A 151 -14.91 1.64 8.21
C TYR A 151 -13.53 2.14 8.62
N SER A 152 -13.44 2.68 9.82
CA SER A 152 -12.17 2.90 10.51
C SER A 152 -12.13 2.17 11.83
N TYR A 153 -10.95 1.70 12.22
CA TYR A 153 -10.65 1.21 13.56
C TYR A 153 -9.58 2.09 14.20
N ASP A 154 -9.83 2.60 15.41
CA ASP A 154 -8.85 3.36 16.19
C ASP A 154 -8.12 2.43 17.17
N THR A 155 -6.80 2.31 17.04
CA THR A 155 -6.00 1.43 17.91
C THR A 155 -5.77 1.99 19.31
N GLY A 156 -6.02 3.27 19.53
CA GLY A 156 -5.94 3.92 20.85
C GLY A 156 -7.21 3.70 21.67
N THR A 157 -8.39 3.83 21.06
CA THR A 157 -9.67 3.60 21.75
C THR A 157 -10.18 2.17 21.64
N ASN A 158 -9.65 1.39 20.69
CA ASN A 158 -10.10 0.04 20.33
C ASN A 158 -11.55 0.01 19.86
N GLU A 159 -11.94 0.97 19.01
CA GLU A 159 -13.30 1.14 18.53
C GLU A 159 -13.37 1.23 17.00
N TRP A 160 -14.39 0.58 16.44
CA TRP A 160 -14.81 0.72 15.06
C TRP A 160 -15.79 1.87 14.89
N LYS A 161 -15.69 2.53 13.74
CA LYS A 161 -16.64 3.54 13.27
C LYS A 161 -16.91 3.35 11.80
N ARG A 162 -18.18 3.35 11.41
CA ARG A 162 -18.58 3.43 10.00
C ARG A 162 -18.47 4.88 9.53
N LEU A 163 -17.70 5.11 8.48
CA LEU A 163 -17.36 6.44 7.97
C LEU A 163 -18.25 6.91 6.81
N THR A 164 -18.84 5.99 6.05
CA THR A 164 -19.68 6.37 4.90
C THR A 164 -20.86 5.43 4.74
N GLN A 165 -22.07 6.00 4.72
CA GLN A 165 -23.11 5.57 3.79
C GLN A 165 -22.86 6.35 2.51
N LEU A 166 -22.51 5.67 1.42
CA LEU A 166 -22.66 6.29 0.11
C LEU A 166 -24.15 6.49 -0.06
N ASN A 167 -24.66 7.64 0.35
CA ASN A 167 -25.97 8.09 -0.08
C ASN A 167 -25.93 7.96 -1.60
N GLN A 168 -26.90 7.24 -2.15
CA GLN A 168 -27.20 7.29 -3.58
C GLN A 168 -27.51 8.75 -3.90
N GLN A 169 -26.48 9.57 -4.11
CA GLN A 169 -26.65 10.84 -4.77
C GLN A 169 -26.92 10.47 -6.21
N HIS A 170 -28.19 10.64 -6.58
CA HIS A 170 -28.61 11.04 -7.91
C HIS A 170 -27.39 11.39 -8.75
N GLY A 171 -27.05 10.51 -9.71
CA GLY A 171 -26.24 10.96 -10.84
C GLY A 171 -26.90 12.23 -11.39
N PRO A 172 -26.13 13.20 -11.88
CA PRO A 172 -26.72 14.42 -12.43
C PRO A 172 -27.80 13.97 -13.41
N GLU A 173 -29.06 14.36 -13.15
CA GLU A 173 -30.13 14.18 -14.11
C GLU A 173 -29.59 14.76 -15.41
N GLY A 174 -29.40 13.89 -16.40
CA GLY A 174 -29.06 14.33 -17.73
C GLY A 174 -30.15 15.30 -18.12
N SER A 175 -29.80 16.59 -18.18
CA SER A 175 -30.65 17.61 -18.77
C SER A 175 -30.82 17.20 -20.23
N VAL A 176 -31.90 16.47 -20.50
CA VAL A 176 -32.44 16.31 -21.83
C VAL A 176 -32.91 17.70 -22.23
N LEU A 177 -32.07 18.40 -22.99
CA LEU A 177 -32.52 19.51 -23.80
C LEU A 177 -33.27 18.90 -24.98
N THR A 178 -34.60 18.87 -24.88
CA THR A 178 -35.51 18.92 -26.03
C THR A 178 -36.08 20.31 -26.13
#